data_AF-A0A1G5PK51-F1
#
_entry.id   AF-A0A1G5PK51-F1
#
_cell.length_a   1.000
_cell.length_b   1.000
_cell.length_c   1.000
_cell.angle_alpha   90.00
_cell.angle_beta   90.00
_cell.angle_gamma   90.00
#
_symmetry.space_group_name_H-M   'P 1'
#
loop_
_entity.id
_entity.type
_entity.pdbx_description
1 polymer ?
#
loop_
_entity_poly.entity_id
_entity_poly.type
_entity_poly.pdbx_seq_one_letter_code
_entity_poly.pdbx_strand_id
1 'polypeptide(L)' 'MRKITKNPDEKIIKDIKRATRKPYSSEEKMRRVLDGLTG' A
#
# COMPACT_ATOMS: atom_id res chain seq x y z
N MET A 1 -6.75 -28.02 2.19
CA MET A 1 -6.87 -26.57 1.88
C MET A 1 -6.70 -25.80 3.18
N ARG A 2 -5.60 -25.05 3.36
CA ARG A 2 -5.40 -24.23 4.59
C ARG A 2 -6.36 -23.04 4.54
N LYS A 3 -7.39 -23.04 5.39
CA LYS A 3 -8.21 -21.83 5.65
C LYS A 3 -7.33 -20.85 6.42
N ILE A 4 -6.77 -19.87 5.71
CA ILE A 4 -6.15 -18.72 6.34
C ILE A 4 -7.32 -17.87 6.85
N THR A 5 -7.75 -18.12 8.09
CA THR A 5 -8.60 -17.18 8.82
C THR A 5 -7.74 -15.96 9.09
N LYS A 6 -7.66 -15.05 8.10
CA LYS A 6 -7.08 -13.72 8.31
C LYS A 6 -7.85 -13.13 9.47
N ASN A 7 -7.15 -12.86 10.57
CA ASN A 7 -7.75 -12.29 11.76
C ASN A 7 -8.57 -11.06 11.33
N PRO A 8 -9.78 -10.87 11.88
CA PRO A 8 -10.65 -9.76 11.49
C PRO A 8 -9.90 -8.42 11.60
N ASP A 9 -9.04 -8.29 12.60
CA ASP A 9 -8.17 -7.14 12.82
C ASP A 9 -7.20 -6.89 11.65
N GLU A 10 -6.64 -7.96 11.08
CA GLU A 10 -5.72 -7.85 9.93
C GLU A 10 -6.45 -7.33 8.69
N LYS A 11 -7.72 -7.73 8.51
CA LYS A 11 -8.58 -7.23 7.44
C LYS A 11 -8.91 -5.76 7.65
N ILE A 12 -9.32 -5.38 8.86
CA ILE A 12 -9.64 -3.99 9.23
C ILE A 12 -8.43 -3.07 9.03
N ILE A 13 -7.23 -3.48 9.50
CA ILE A 13 -5.99 -2.71 9.33
C ILE A 13 -5.66 -2.54 7.84
N LYS A 14 -5.82 -3.58 7.02
CA LYS A 14 -5.60 -3.50 5.56
C LYS A 14 -6.56 -2.53 4.89
N ASP A 15 -7.83 -2.58 5.26
CA ASP A 15 -8.86 -1.72 4.70
C ASP A 15 -8.63 -0.24 5.09
N ILE A 16 -8.29 0.03 6.35
CA ILE A 16 -7.93 1.37 6.83
C ILE A 16 -6.72 1.92 6.06
N LYS A 17 -5.64 1.13 5.93
CA LYS A 17 -4.43 1.53 5.18
C LYS A 17 -4.73 1.79 3.71
N ARG A 18 -5.65 1.03 3.11
CA ARG A 18 -6.07 1.23 1.72
C ARG A 18 -6.90 2.50 1.56
N ALA A 19 -7.85 2.74 2.47
CA ALA A 19 -8.71 3.92 2.46
C ALA A 19 -7.94 5.21 2.71
N THR A 20 -6.94 5.17 3.60
CA THR A 20 -6.08 6.31 3.96
C THR A 20 -4.84 6.44 3.06
N ARG A 21 -4.71 5.61 2.02
CA ARG A 21 -3.56 5.67 1.11
C ARG A 21 -3.56 7.02 0.38
N LYS A 22 -2.48 7.79 0.56
CA LYS A 22 -2.29 9.05 -0.18
C LYS A 22 -2.39 8.80 -1.69
N PRO A 23 -3.30 9.49 -2.41
CA PRO A 23 -3.33 9.42 -3.85
C PRO A 23 -2.14 10.19 -4.39
N TYR A 24 -1.11 9.47 -4.85
CA TYR A 24 -0.01 10.10 -5.57
C TYR A 24 -0.40 10.30 -7.03
N SER A 25 -0.11 11.49 -7.55
CA SER A 25 -0.20 11.73 -8.99
C SER A 25 0.77 10.80 -9.74
N SER A 26 0.52 10.59 -11.04
CA SER A 26 1.45 9.80 -11.87
C SER A 26 2.86 10.40 -11.87
N GLU A 27 2.96 11.72 -11.82
CA GLU A 27 4.22 12.46 -11.74
C GLU A 27 4.97 12.21 -10.43
N GLU A 28 4.28 12.28 -9.28
CA GLU A 28 4.89 11.98 -7.97
C GLU A 28 5.39 10.53 -7.89
N LYS A 29 4.66 9.58 -8.50
CA LYS A 29 5.10 8.19 -8.59
C LYS A 29 6.38 8.06 -9.42
N MET A 30 6.45 8.75 -10.56
CA MET A 30 7.65 8.74 -11.41
C MET A 30 8.84 9.36 -10.69
N ARG A 31 8.66 10.51 -10.03
CA ARG A 31 9.72 11.18 -9.25
C ARG A 31 10.28 10.26 -8.17
N ARG A 32 9.41 9.61 -7.39
CA ARG A 32 9.86 8.67 -6.33
C ARG A 32 10.67 7.49 -6.88
N VAL A 33 10.30 6.97 -8.05
CA VAL A 33 11.04 5.88 -8.71
C VAL A 33 12.42 6.37 -9.16
N LEU A 34 12.49 7.53 -9.82
CA LEU A 34 13.76 8.11 -10.27
C LEU A 34 14.69 8.45 -9.10
N ASP A 35 14.15 9.08 -8.06
CA ASP A 35 14.89 9.39 -6.84
C ASP A 35 15.44 8.11 -6.17
N GLY A 36 14.67 7.02 -6.16
CA GLY A 36 15.08 5.74 -5.59
C GLY A 36 16.07 4.93 -6.44
N LEU A 37 16.21 5.25 -7.74
CA LEU A 37 17.17 4.62 -8.65
C LEU A 37 18.53 5.32 -8.69
N THR A 38 18.61 6.58 -8.23
CA THR A 38 19.82 7.41 -8.29
C THR A 38 20.64 7.35 -7.00
N GLY A 39 20.48 6.26 -6.22
CA GLY A 39 21.25 5.96 -5.00
C GLY A 39 22.36 4.96 -5.24
#